data_AF-A0A6N3F4H6-F1
#
_entry.id   AF-A0A6N3F4H6-F1
#
_cell.length_a   1.000
_cell.length_b   1.000
_cell.length_c   1.000
_cell.angle_alpha   90.00
_cell.angle_beta   90.00
_cell.angle_gamma   90.00
#
_symmetry.space_group_name_H-M   'P 1'
#
loop_
_entity.id
_entity.type
_entity.pdbx_description
1 polymer ?
#
loop_
_entity_poly.entity_id
_entity_poly.type
_entity_poly.pdbx_seq_one_letter_code
_entity_poly.pdbx_strand_id
1 'polypeptide(L)'
;MPKCRACKHRMEQMGPPRLFLLPVYSDGRYSASADYFMENCVPIQREEEIPTARRACRIWRLRCPMCGAQYMFVQDFLRVRQDETLEGTYLYEYQELAGLLFQRPGDRTAQTPRRMENAVCDTGAFAEE
;
A
#
# COMPACT_ATOMS: atom_id res chain seq x y z
N MET A 1 9.25 -11.54 13.92
CA MET A 1 8.31 -10.55 14.49
C MET A 1 9.10 -9.45 15.17
N PRO A 2 8.76 -8.18 14.94
CA PRO A 2 9.47 -7.04 15.53
C PRO A 2 9.29 -6.96 17.05
N LYS A 3 10.25 -6.32 17.72
CA LYS A 3 10.18 -5.99 19.15
C LYS A 3 9.38 -4.71 19.36
N CYS A 4 8.61 -4.65 20.45
CA CYS A 4 7.87 -3.45 20.84
C CYS A 4 8.83 -2.28 21.08
N ARG A 5 8.51 -1.08 20.59
CA ARG A 5 9.37 0.10 20.78
C ARG A 5 9.43 0.52 22.25
N ALA A 6 8.32 0.39 22.99
CA ALA A 6 8.20 0.77 24.40
C ALA A 6 8.90 -0.20 25.36
N CYS A 7 8.56 -1.49 25.35
CA CYS A 7 9.02 -2.45 26.36
C CYS A 7 9.99 -3.52 25.83
N LYS A 8 10.39 -3.44 24.55
CA LYS A 8 11.34 -4.33 23.86
C LYS A 8 10.96 -5.82 23.79
N HIS A 9 9.79 -6.22 24.30
CA HIS A 9 9.27 -7.57 24.17
C HIS A 9 8.86 -7.89 22.73
N ARG A 10 8.93 -9.17 22.37
CA ARG A 10 8.48 -9.65 21.05
C ARG A 10 6.97 -9.44 20.93
N MET A 11 6.54 -8.88 19.79
CA MET A 11 5.13 -8.66 19.51
C MET A 11 4.49 -9.86 18.82
N GLU A 12 3.17 -9.96 18.93
CA GLU A 12 2.34 -11.03 18.39
C GLU A 12 1.41 -10.49 17.29
N GLN A 13 1.13 -11.33 16.28
CA GLN A 13 0.20 -11.00 15.20
C GLN A 13 -1.23 -11.21 15.66
N MET A 14 -2.12 -10.27 15.34
CA MET A 14 -3.52 -10.28 15.77
C MET A 14 -4.48 -10.82 14.71
N GLY A 15 -4.05 -11.86 13.98
CA GLY A 15 -4.83 -12.49 12.90
C GLY A 15 -4.09 -12.49 11.56
N PRO A 16 -4.77 -12.90 10.47
CA PRO A 16 -4.19 -12.92 9.13
C PRO A 16 -3.92 -11.50 8.62
N PRO A 17 -2.95 -11.34 7.69
CA PRO A 17 -2.70 -10.04 7.06
C PRO A 17 -3.86 -9.63 6.17
N ARG A 18 -4.00 -8.31 6.01
CA ARG A 18 -4.79 -7.73 4.93
C ARG A 18 -3.90 -7.37 3.75
N LEU A 19 -4.40 -7.59 2.53
CA LEU A 19 -3.65 -7.39 1.30
C LEU A 19 -4.09 -6.12 0.58
N PHE A 20 -3.13 -5.37 0.06
CA PHE A 20 -3.37 -4.12 -0.65
C PHE A 20 -2.44 -4.00 -1.86
N LEU A 21 -2.93 -3.37 -2.92
CA LEU A 21 -2.13 -2.95 -4.07
C LEU A 21 -1.50 -1.58 -3.81
N LEU A 22 -0.24 -1.45 -4.20
CA LEU A 22 0.43 -0.16 -4.28
C LEU A 22 0.27 0.40 -5.71
N PRO A 23 0.25 1.73 -5.90
CA PRO A 23 0.20 2.33 -7.24
C PRO A 23 1.55 2.26 -7.97
N VAL A 24 2.55 1.57 -7.40
CA VAL A 24 3.94 1.57 -7.84
C VAL A 24 4.23 0.30 -8.63
N TYR A 25 4.92 0.46 -9.75
CA TYR A 25 5.45 -0.63 -10.57
C TYR A 25 6.82 -1.09 -10.06
N SER A 26 7.33 -2.18 -10.62
CA SER A 26 8.51 -2.92 -10.13
C SER A 26 9.76 -2.08 -9.85
N ASP A 27 10.00 -0.99 -10.57
CA ASP A 27 11.19 -0.12 -10.47
C ASP A 27 10.93 1.19 -9.72
N GLY A 28 9.66 1.47 -9.39
CA GLY A 28 9.27 2.72 -8.77
C GLY A 28 9.70 2.80 -7.30
N ARG A 29 10.23 3.96 -6.92
CA ARG A 29 10.47 4.31 -5.51
C ARG A 29 9.33 5.17 -5.00
N TYR A 30 9.01 5.01 -3.73
CA TYR A 30 8.06 5.87 -3.04
C TYR A 30 8.53 6.12 -1.61
N SER A 31 8.02 7.17 -0.99
CA SER A 31 8.22 7.41 0.43
C SER A 31 7.32 6.46 1.21
N ALA A 32 7.91 5.51 1.95
CA ALA A 32 7.16 4.63 2.85
C ALA A 32 6.69 5.39 4.10
N SER A 33 5.85 6.41 3.92
CA SER A 33 5.18 7.16 4.98
C SER A 33 3.78 6.58 5.22
N ALA A 34 3.26 6.73 6.43
CA ALA A 34 1.91 6.25 6.77
C ALA A 34 0.85 6.87 5.85
N ASP A 35 0.97 8.18 5.59
CA ASP A 35 0.07 8.93 4.70
C ASP A 35 0.04 8.33 3.29
N TYR A 36 1.21 7.96 2.76
CA TYR A 36 1.30 7.36 1.43
C TYR A 36 0.48 6.06 1.34
N PHE A 37 0.63 5.16 2.31
CA PHE A 37 -0.16 3.93 2.36
C PHE A 37 -1.66 4.24 2.52
N MET A 38 -2.01 5.16 3.43
CA MET A 38 -3.40 5.56 3.68
C MET A 38 -4.10 6.11 2.45
N GLU A 39 -3.42 6.91 1.63
CA GLU A 39 -3.98 7.54 0.44
C GLU A 39 -4.00 6.60 -0.77
N ASN A 40 -2.94 5.83 -0.96
CA ASN A 40 -2.70 5.15 -2.23
C ASN A 40 -2.97 3.64 -2.22
N CYS A 41 -3.04 3.00 -1.06
CA CYS A 41 -3.34 1.57 -1.01
C CYS A 41 -4.77 1.28 -1.43
N VAL A 42 -4.91 0.26 -2.28
CA VAL A 42 -6.20 -0.28 -2.71
C VAL A 42 -6.37 -1.68 -2.13
N PRO A 43 -7.40 -1.96 -1.32
CA PRO A 43 -7.62 -3.28 -0.72
C PRO A 43 -7.95 -4.33 -1.79
N ILE A 44 -7.32 -5.50 -1.70
CA ILE A 44 -7.60 -6.68 -2.53
C ILE A 44 -7.85 -7.91 -1.65
N GLN A 45 -8.49 -8.94 -2.20
CA GLN A 45 -8.81 -10.15 -1.44
C GLN A 45 -7.71 -11.18 -1.52
N ARG A 46 -7.10 -11.33 -2.71
CA ARG A 46 -6.14 -12.39 -2.99
C ARG A 46 -5.00 -11.92 -3.88
N GLU A 47 -3.89 -12.64 -3.83
CA GLU A 47 -2.67 -12.28 -4.55
C GLU A 47 -2.83 -12.39 -6.06
N GLU A 48 -3.79 -13.18 -6.57
CA GLU A 48 -4.08 -13.33 -8.00
C GLU A 48 -4.63 -12.03 -8.61
N GLU A 49 -5.15 -11.12 -7.78
CA GLU A 49 -5.59 -9.80 -8.22
C GLU A 49 -4.42 -8.83 -8.45
N ILE A 50 -3.19 -9.23 -8.09
CA ILE A 50 -1.99 -8.42 -8.31
C ILE A 50 -1.61 -8.44 -9.79
N PRO A 51 -1.71 -7.29 -10.50
CA PRO A 51 -1.27 -7.20 -11.88
C PRO A 51 0.23 -7.48 -12.02
N THR A 52 0.64 -7.98 -13.18
CA THR A 52 2.06 -8.21 -13.49
C THR A 52 2.87 -6.92 -13.31
N ALA A 53 4.06 -7.06 -12.72
CA ALA A 53 4.99 -5.95 -12.44
C ALA A 53 4.45 -4.85 -11.51
N ARG A 54 3.39 -5.14 -10.73
CA ARG A 54 2.85 -4.22 -9.72
C ARG A 54 3.22 -4.70 -8.31
N ARG A 55 3.54 -3.75 -7.43
CA ARG A 55 3.81 -4.03 -6.01
C ARG A 55 2.53 -4.17 -5.20
N ALA A 56 2.61 -4.99 -4.17
CA ALA A 56 1.56 -5.17 -3.19
C ALA A 56 2.15 -5.15 -1.78
N CYS A 57 1.30 -4.95 -0.78
CA CYS A 57 1.72 -5.03 0.60
C CYS A 57 0.75 -5.84 1.46
N ARG A 58 1.33 -6.61 2.39
CA ARG A 58 0.62 -7.26 3.48
C ARG A 58 0.72 -6.42 4.73
N ILE A 59 -0.40 -6.18 5.38
CA ILE A 59 -0.46 -5.42 6.63
C ILE A 59 -0.99 -6.30 7.75
N TRP A 60 -0.17 -6.50 8.79
CA TRP A 60 -0.56 -7.18 10.02
C TRP A 60 -0.75 -6.18 11.13
N ARG A 61 -1.82 -6.38 11.91
CA ARG A 61 -1.93 -5.77 13.23
C ARG A 61 -1.06 -6.56 14.21
N LEU A 62 -0.18 -5.87 14.91
CA LEU A 62 0.63 -6.43 15.98
C LEU A 62 0.16 -5.89 17.33
N ARG A 63 0.26 -6.72 18.36
CA ARG A 63 0.04 -6.32 19.75
C ARG A 63 1.21 -6.80 20.60
N CYS A 64 1.68 -5.95 21.50
CA CYS A 64 2.61 -6.37 22.53
C CYS A 64 1.85 -7.04 23.68
N PRO A 65 2.17 -8.29 24.04
CA PRO A 65 1.49 -8.97 25.15
C PRO A 65 1.80 -8.35 26.52
N MET A 66 2.92 -7.63 26.65
CA MET A 66 3.36 -7.06 27.94
C MET A 66 2.77 -5.70 28.26
N CYS A 67 2.82 -4.75 27.32
CA CYS A 67 2.33 -3.38 27.55
C CYS A 67 1.05 -3.06 26.79
N GLY A 68 0.55 -3.98 25.96
CA GLY A 68 -0.66 -3.78 25.17
C GLY A 68 -0.50 -2.85 23.96
N ALA A 69 0.67 -2.23 23.76
CA ALA A 69 0.92 -1.34 22.63
C ALA A 69 0.67 -2.03 21.29
N GLN A 70 0.11 -1.28 20.34
CA GLN A 70 -0.35 -1.80 19.05
C GLN A 70 0.39 -1.14 17.91
N TYR A 71 0.75 -1.96 16.93
CA TYR A 71 1.53 -1.55 15.77
C TYR A 71 0.97 -2.13 14.49
N MET A 72 1.36 -1.54 13.38
CA MET A 72 1.00 -1.98 12.03
C MET A 72 2.29 -2.35 11.32
N PHE A 73 2.41 -3.64 11.01
CA PHE A 73 3.56 -4.17 10.29
C PHE A 73 3.21 -4.32 8.82
N VAL A 74 3.93 -3.59 7.98
CA VAL A 74 3.73 -3.59 6.53
C VAL A 74 4.90 -4.34 5.90
N GLN A 75 4.59 -5.34 5.08
CA GLN A 75 5.55 -6.01 4.21
C GLN A 75 5.20 -5.68 2.78
N ASP A 76 6.12 -5.01 2.10
CA ASP A 76 6.03 -4.72 0.68
C ASP A 76 6.74 -5.82 -0.11
N PHE A 77 6.08 -6.29 -1.16
CA PHE A 77 6.60 -7.31 -2.03
C PHE A 77 6.18 -7.08 -3.48
N LEU A 78 7.04 -7.56 -4.38
CA LEU A 78 6.77 -7.67 -5.80
C LEU A 78 6.50 -9.13 -6.15
N ARG A 79 5.37 -9.40 -6.79
CA ARG A 79 5.05 -10.74 -7.32
C ARG A 79 5.59 -10.85 -8.74
N VAL A 80 6.56 -11.71 -8.95
CA VAL A 80 7.11 -12.05 -10.27
C VAL A 80 6.72 -13.48 -10.57
N ARG A 81 5.70 -13.66 -11.44
CA ARG A 81 5.11 -14.97 -11.72
C ARG A 81 4.56 -15.64 -10.44
N GLN A 82 5.23 -16.67 -9.94
CA GLN A 82 4.88 -17.42 -8.73
C GLN A 82 5.82 -17.10 -7.56
N ASP A 83 6.84 -16.29 -7.77
CA ASP A 83 7.83 -15.95 -6.76
C ASP A 83 7.53 -14.56 -6.17
N GLU A 84 7.76 -14.43 -4.87
CA GLU A 84 7.64 -13.18 -4.14
C GLU A 84 9.03 -12.63 -3.82
N THR A 85 9.28 -11.41 -4.26
CA THR A 85 10.48 -10.66 -3.89
C THR A 85 10.10 -9.65 -2.81
N LEU A 86 10.69 -9.78 -1.63
CA LEU A 86 10.49 -8.82 -0.54
C LEU A 86 11.27 -7.54 -0.83
N GLU A 87 10.56 -6.43 -0.86
CA GLU A 87 11.13 -5.13 -1.18
C GLU A 87 11.38 -4.28 0.07
N GLY A 88 10.54 -4.45 1.11
CA GLY A 88 10.63 -3.63 2.30
C GLY A 88 9.76 -4.14 3.44
N THR A 89 10.15 -3.77 4.66
CA THR A 89 9.33 -3.97 5.85
C THR A 89 9.31 -2.70 6.67
N TYR A 90 8.12 -2.32 7.13
CA TYR A 90 7.89 -1.07 7.83
C TYR A 90 7.02 -1.30 9.06
N LEU A 91 7.19 -0.44 10.06
CA LEU A 91 6.49 -0.52 11.33
C LEU A 91 5.97 0.85 11.72
N TYR A 92 4.65 0.95 11.84
CA TYR A 92 3.93 2.17 12.21
C TYR A 92 3.16 1.96 13.51
N GLU A 93 2.85 3.05 14.21
CA GLU A 93 1.90 3.02 15.31
C GLU A 93 0.51 2.68 14.76
N TYR A 94 -0.32 2.01 15.59
CA TYR A 94 -1.64 1.57 15.14
C TYR A 94 -2.51 2.68 14.57
N GLN A 95 -2.49 3.87 15.19
CA GLN A 95 -3.36 4.99 14.83
C GLN A 95 -3.05 5.54 13.43
N GLU A 96 -1.80 5.48 13.00
CA GLU A 96 -1.35 6.03 11.70
C GLU A 96 -1.96 5.29 10.50
N LEU A 97 -2.20 3.98 10.64
CA LEU A 97 -2.69 3.12 9.55
C LEU A 97 -4.02 2.43 9.86
N ALA A 98 -4.66 2.73 11.00
CA ALA A 98 -5.90 2.07 11.42
C ALA A 98 -7.01 2.18 10.35
N GLY A 99 -7.07 3.31 9.63
CA GLY A 99 -8.07 3.53 8.58
C GLY A 99 -8.05 2.49 7.45
N LEU A 100 -6.88 1.94 7.10
CA LEU A 100 -6.76 0.89 6.09
C LEU A 100 -7.47 -0.40 6.50
N LEU A 101 -7.57 -0.68 7.81
CA LEU A 101 -8.23 -1.89 8.30
C LEU A 101 -9.74 -1.89 8.10
N PHE A 102 -10.36 -0.72 7.89
CA PHE A 102 -11.80 -0.60 7.70
C PHE A 102 -12.22 -0.56 6.24
N GLN A 103 -11.28 -0.35 5.31
CA GLN A 103 -11.58 -0.33 3.87
C GLN A 103 -11.93 -1.73 3.37
N ARG A 104 -13.00 -1.88 2.60
CA ARG A 104 -13.37 -3.16 1.98
C ARG A 104 -12.81 -3.26 0.56
N PRO A 105 -12.47 -4.48 0.10
CA PRO A 105 -12.18 -4.71 -1.31
C PRO A 105 -13.31 -4.16 -2.19
N GLY A 106 -13.00 -3.23 -3.09
CA GLY A 106 -13.97 -2.55 -3.95
C GLY A 106 -14.32 -1.10 -3.56
N ASP A 107 -14.02 -0.65 -2.35
CA ASP A 107 -14.34 0.72 -1.90
C ASP A 107 -13.54 1.81 -2.64
N ARG A 108 -12.34 1.46 -3.10
CA ARG A 108 -11.45 2.31 -3.88
C ARG A 108 -11.21 1.65 -5.22
N THR A 109 -12.23 1.58 -6.06
CA THR A 109 -12.04 1.16 -7.46
C THR A 109 -10.88 1.96 -8.02
N ALA A 110 -9.85 1.23 -8.45
CA ALA A 110 -8.58 1.77 -8.91
C ALA A 110 -8.86 2.90 -9.91
N GLN A 111 -8.69 4.15 -9.47
CA GLN A 111 -8.48 5.25 -10.39
C GLN A 111 -7.13 4.96 -11.04
N THR A 112 -7.18 4.25 -12.15
CA THR A 112 -6.09 4.19 -13.10
C THR A 112 -5.69 5.64 -13.33
N PRO A 113 -4.42 6.04 -13.11
CA PRO A 113 -4.02 7.37 -13.51
C PRO A 113 -4.28 7.42 -15.01
N ARG A 114 -5.28 8.21 -15.42
CA ARG A 114 -5.50 8.48 -16.84
C ARG A 114 -4.18 9.05 -17.32
N ARG A 115 -3.50 8.28 -18.16
CA ARG A 115 -2.41 8.75 -19.00
C ARG A 115 -2.86 10.10 -19.56
N MET A 116 -2.15 11.15 -19.17
CA MET A 116 -2.36 12.50 -19.68
C MET A 116 -1.98 12.46 -21.17
N GLU A 117 -2.91 12.04 -22.02
CA GLU A 117 -2.79 12.21 -23.46
C GLU A 117 -2.98 13.69 -23.74
N ASN A 118 -1.90 14.29 -24.24
CA ASN A 118 -1.73 15.69 -24.55
C ASN A 118 -2.96 16.25 -25.27
N ALA A 119 -3.59 17.27 -24.69
CA ALA A 119 -4.49 18.14 -25.42
C ALA A 119 -3.65 18.93 -26.43
N VAL A 120 -3.62 18.48 -27.68
CA VAL A 120 -3.26 19.34 -28.81
C VAL A 120 -4.45 20.27 -29.01
N CYS A 121 -4.33 21.50 -28.53
CA CYS A 121 -5.27 22.56 -28.85
C CYS A 121 -4.89 23.11 -30.23
N ASP A 122 -5.41 22.50 -31.29
CA ASP A 122 -5.38 23.11 -32.62
C ASP A 122 -6.46 24.20 -32.64
N THR A 123 -6.06 25.43 -32.30
CA THR A 123 -6.92 26.61 -32.41
C THR A 123 -6.83 27.14 -33.82
N GLY A 124 -7.64 26.55 -34.71
CA GLY A 124 -8.03 27.22 -35.94
C GLY A 124 -8.99 28.36 -35.60
N ALA A 125 -8.54 29.61 -35.74
CA ALA A 125 -9.42 30.77 -35.92
C ALA A 125 -8.65 31.94 -36.56
N PHE A 126 -8.91 32.13 -37.85
CA PHE A 126 -9.10 33.40 -38.58
C PHE A 126 -8.59 34.70 -37.95
N ALA A 127 -7.76 35.42 -38.73
CA ALA A 127 -7.77 36.88 -38.76
C ALA A 127 -7.53 37.35 -40.21
N GLU A 128 -8.37 38.29 -40.61
CA GLU A 128 -8.48 38.96 -41.90
C GLU A 128 -7.33 39.95 -42.14
N GLU A 129 -6.88 40.10 -43.40
CA GLU A 129 -6.67 41.38 -44.10
C GLU A 129 -6.55 41.15 -45.61
#